data_AF-A0A163K908-F1
#
_entry.id   AF-A0A163K908-F1
#
_cell.length_a   1.000
_cell.length_b   1.000
_cell.length_c   1.000
_cell.angle_alpha   90.00
_cell.angle_beta   90.00
_cell.angle_gamma   90.00
#
_symmetry.space_group_name_H-M   'P 1'
#
loop_
_entity.id
_entity.type
_entity.pdbx_description
1 polymer ?
#
loop_
_entity_poly.entity_id
_entity_poly.type
_entity_poly.pdbx_seq_one_letter_code
_entity_poly.pdbx_strand_id
1 'polypeptide(L)'
;MEEKTMQTIKKQKETFDKKYKLRDFKVGSSVRIKIREGDRNKMDAVYEGPYEVVRKTDNGTYVLRDTMNQLMNRHYQPSELAHVADEHEVLDDVYEVEAVVDHKLDQQTNKYTYKVKWLNYDDSHNTWAPEENFYSQQCIQQYWKRIGQEPRVEKKRRQKQYNKKSNKKRRGNSNTSKDA
;
A
#
# COMPACT_ATOMS: atom_id res chain seq x y z
N MET A 1 3.72 -41.30 -14.07
CA MET A 1 2.64 -40.82 -13.17
C MET A 1 3.05 -39.55 -12.42
N GLU A 2 4.31 -39.44 -11.99
CA GLU A 2 4.85 -38.30 -11.24
C GLU A 2 4.75 -36.95 -11.96
N GLU A 3 4.95 -36.90 -13.27
CA GLU A 3 4.92 -35.64 -14.03
C GLU A 3 3.53 -34.96 -14.01
N LYS A 4 2.45 -35.74 -14.16
CA LYS A 4 1.07 -35.22 -14.07
C LYS A 4 0.75 -34.75 -12.65
N THR A 5 1.31 -35.41 -11.63
CA THR A 5 1.13 -35.00 -10.23
C THR A 5 1.85 -33.68 -9.93
N MET A 6 3.09 -33.51 -10.41
CA MET A 6 3.84 -32.26 -10.25
C MET A 6 3.17 -31.09 -10.99
N GLN A 7 2.66 -31.31 -12.20
CA GLN A 7 1.92 -30.29 -12.93
C GLN A 7 0.65 -29.84 -12.19
N THR A 8 -0.06 -30.79 -11.58
CA THR A 8 -1.27 -30.49 -10.78
C THR A 8 -0.92 -29.68 -9.53
N ILE A 9 0.14 -30.06 -8.81
CA ILE A 9 0.65 -29.33 -7.63
C ILE A 9 1.06 -27.91 -8.04
N LYS A 10 1.79 -27.75 -9.15
CA LYS A 10 2.21 -26.43 -9.64
C LYS A 10 1.02 -25.53 -9.97
N LYS A 11 0.02 -26.05 -10.69
CA LYS A 11 -1.19 -25.30 -11.03
C LYS A 11 -1.98 -24.88 -9.79
N GLN A 12 -2.11 -25.78 -8.80
CA GLN A 12 -2.75 -25.45 -7.52
C GLN A 12 -1.97 -24.38 -6.77
N LYS A 13 -0.64 -24.50 -6.69
CA LYS A 13 0.23 -23.48 -6.07
C LYS A 13 0.08 -22.12 -6.74
N GLU A 14 0.12 -22.04 -8.06
CA GLU A 14 -0.06 -20.77 -8.78
C GLU A 14 -1.42 -20.12 -8.51
N THR A 15 -2.49 -20.92 -8.43
CA THR A 15 -3.81 -20.38 -8.08
C THR A 15 -3.89 -19.93 -6.62
N PHE A 16 -3.20 -20.62 -5.72
CA PHE A 16 -3.12 -20.28 -4.30
C PHE A 16 -2.32 -18.99 -4.10
N ASP A 17 -1.12 -18.90 -4.66
CA ASP A 17 -0.23 -17.73 -4.54
C ASP A 17 -0.87 -16.46 -5.11
N LYS A 18 -1.68 -16.58 -6.18
CA LYS A 18 -2.48 -15.47 -6.72
C LYS A 18 -3.57 -14.99 -5.76
N LYS A 19 -4.21 -15.91 -5.02
CA LYS A 19 -5.33 -15.60 -4.13
C LYS A 19 -4.87 -15.18 -2.73
N TYR A 20 -3.80 -15.79 -2.24
CA TYR A 20 -3.32 -15.64 -0.87
C TYR A 20 -1.90 -15.09 -0.86
N LYS A 21 -1.78 -13.82 -0.49
CA LYS A 21 -0.49 -13.21 -0.21
C LYS A 21 -0.04 -13.65 1.18
N LEU A 22 0.97 -14.53 1.24
CA LEU A 22 1.58 -14.92 2.50
C LEU A 22 2.16 -13.68 3.20
N ARG A 23 1.75 -13.46 4.45
CA ARG A 23 2.31 -12.41 5.31
C ARG A 23 3.44 -13.02 6.12
N ASP A 24 4.63 -12.43 6.01
CA ASP A 24 5.79 -12.75 6.83
C ASP A 24 6.00 -11.62 7.83
N PHE A 25 6.25 -11.95 9.09
CA PHE A 25 6.49 -10.98 10.15
C PHE A 25 7.92 -11.13 10.63
N LYS A 26 8.68 -10.02 10.66
CA LYS A 26 10.06 -10.05 11.16
C LYS A 26 10.06 -10.15 12.68
N VAL A 27 11.11 -10.76 13.20
CA VAL A 27 11.36 -10.80 14.64
C VAL A 27 11.61 -9.37 15.11
N GLY A 28 10.94 -8.97 16.18
CA GLY A 28 10.95 -7.60 16.70
C GLY A 28 9.83 -6.69 16.17
N SER A 29 9.11 -7.07 15.11
CA SER A 29 8.00 -6.27 14.60
C SER A 29 6.78 -6.32 15.52
N SER A 30 6.03 -5.21 15.59
CA SER A 30 4.76 -5.14 16.29
C SER A 30 3.61 -5.73 15.46
N VAL A 31 2.82 -6.60 16.08
CA VAL A 31 1.65 -7.24 15.48
C VAL A 31 0.45 -7.18 16.41
N ARG A 32 -0.73 -7.15 15.81
CA ARG A 32 -2.03 -7.24 16.48
C ARG A 32 -2.60 -8.64 16.26
N ILE A 33 -3.21 -9.22 17.29
CA ILE A 33 -3.84 -10.53 17.17
C ILE A 33 -5.32 -10.31 16.86
N LYS A 34 -5.84 -11.05 15.88
CA LYS A 34 -7.27 -11.04 15.54
C LYS A 34 -8.05 -11.86 16.57
N ILE A 35 -8.98 -11.22 17.26
CA ILE A 35 -9.88 -11.89 18.19
C ILE A 35 -10.92 -12.70 17.40
N ARG A 36 -11.17 -13.94 17.82
CA ARG A 36 -12.17 -14.80 17.18
C ARG A 36 -13.57 -14.27 17.45
N GLU A 37 -14.49 -14.51 16.52
CA GLU A 37 -15.85 -13.97 16.60
C GLU A 37 -16.64 -14.46 17.82
N GLY A 38 -16.31 -15.65 18.36
CA GLY A 38 -16.93 -16.15 19.59
C GLY A 38 -16.36 -15.57 20.89
N ASP A 39 -15.15 -15.00 20.83
CA ASP A 39 -14.42 -14.52 22.01
C ASP A 39 -14.57 -12.99 22.21
N ARG A 40 -15.29 -12.30 21.29
CA ARG A 40 -15.50 -10.85 21.34
C ARG A 40 -16.97 -10.49 21.27
N ASN A 41 -17.37 -9.47 22.00
CA ASN A 41 -18.68 -8.85 21.82
C ASN A 41 -18.72 -8.02 20.53
N LYS A 42 -19.93 -7.69 20.07
CA LYS A 42 -20.14 -6.91 18.84
C LYS A 42 -19.44 -5.55 18.85
N MET A 43 -19.33 -4.94 20.03
CA MET A 43 -18.70 -3.62 20.22
C MET A 43 -17.21 -3.70 20.55
N ASP A 44 -16.68 -4.90 20.80
CA ASP A 44 -15.26 -5.07 21.15
C ASP A 44 -14.39 -4.92 19.90
N ALA A 45 -13.16 -4.47 20.12
CA ALA A 45 -12.16 -4.36 19.06
C ALA A 45 -11.97 -5.71 18.36
N VAL A 46 -11.81 -5.68 17.04
CA VAL A 46 -11.57 -6.90 16.23
C VAL A 46 -10.16 -7.45 16.47
N TYR A 47 -9.25 -6.57 16.90
CA TYR A 47 -7.85 -6.87 17.10
C TYR A 47 -7.43 -6.45 18.51
N GLU A 48 -6.70 -7.31 19.18
CA GLU A 48 -6.10 -7.04 20.49
C GLU A 48 -4.62 -6.67 20.35
N GLY A 49 -4.19 -5.74 21.21
CA GLY A 49 -2.81 -5.45 21.63
C GLY A 49 -1.78 -5.13 20.53
N PRO A 50 -0.80 -4.26 20.78
CA PRO A 50 0.50 -4.41 20.14
C PRO A 50 1.26 -5.53 20.86
N TYR A 51 1.59 -6.59 20.14
CA TYR A 51 2.45 -7.68 20.59
C TYR A 51 3.71 -7.71 19.74
N GLU A 52 4.84 -8.09 20.33
CA GLU A 52 6.10 -8.17 19.59
C GLU A 52 6.41 -9.61 19.19
N VAL A 53 6.84 -9.80 17.94
CA VAL A 53 7.22 -11.11 17.43
C VAL A 53 8.58 -11.52 18.00
N VAL A 54 8.61 -12.52 18.87
CA VAL A 54 9.86 -13.02 19.49
C VAL A 54 10.59 -13.98 18.55
N ARG A 55 9.85 -14.91 17.93
CA ARG A 55 10.43 -15.88 17.00
C ARG A 55 9.39 -16.50 16.09
N LYS A 56 9.86 -16.99 14.94
CA LYS A 56 9.14 -17.87 14.03
C LYS A 56 9.59 -19.31 14.28
N THR A 57 8.64 -20.24 14.33
CA THR A 57 8.92 -21.68 14.41
C THR A 57 9.12 -22.27 13.00
N ASP A 58 9.71 -23.46 12.90
CA ASP A 58 9.90 -24.15 11.62
C ASP A 58 8.56 -24.45 10.92
N ASN A 59 7.49 -24.56 11.70
CA ASN A 59 6.12 -24.76 11.21
C ASN A 59 5.46 -23.45 10.71
N GLY A 60 6.19 -22.34 10.69
CA GLY A 60 5.69 -21.04 10.22
C GLY A 60 4.72 -20.36 11.18
N THR A 61 4.64 -20.80 12.44
CA THR A 61 3.89 -20.13 13.50
C THR A 61 4.79 -19.15 14.25
N TYR A 62 4.17 -18.16 14.90
CA TYR A 62 4.87 -17.11 15.62
C TYR A 62 4.62 -17.21 17.11
N VAL A 63 5.66 -16.96 17.89
CA VAL A 63 5.57 -16.77 19.35
C VAL A 63 5.69 -15.28 19.61
N LEU A 64 4.75 -14.75 20.37
CA LEU A 64 4.62 -13.32 20.65
C LEU A 64 4.95 -13.02 22.11
N ARG A 65 5.36 -11.79 22.40
CA ARG A 65 5.45 -11.25 23.76
C ARG A 65 4.58 -10.01 23.90
N ASP A 66 4.03 -9.81 25.09
CA ASP A 66 3.32 -8.59 25.46
C ASP A 66 4.30 -7.48 25.89
N THR A 67 3.78 -6.27 26.07
CA THR A 67 4.44 -5.07 26.59
C THR A 67 5.09 -5.27 27.97
N MET A 68 4.60 -6.21 28.78
CA MET A 68 5.19 -6.60 30.06
C MET A 68 6.28 -7.68 29.92
N ASN A 69 6.77 -7.93 28.71
CA ASN A 69 7.73 -8.99 28.37
C ASN A 69 7.26 -10.42 28.70
N GLN A 70 5.95 -10.62 28.91
CA GLN A 70 5.39 -11.94 29.11
C GLN A 70 5.23 -12.65 27.77
N LEU A 71 5.78 -13.86 27.67
CA LEU A 71 5.65 -14.69 26.49
C LEU A 71 4.23 -15.22 26.39
N MET A 72 3.62 -15.09 25.22
CA MET A 72 2.34 -15.71 24.96
C MET A 72 2.48 -17.23 24.92
N ASN A 73 1.60 -17.90 25.66
CA ASN A 73 1.60 -19.36 25.76
C ASN A 73 1.20 -20.03 24.43
N ARG A 74 0.47 -19.31 23.57
CA ARG A 74 -0.05 -19.84 22.30
C ARG A 74 0.86 -19.47 21.14
N HIS A 75 0.99 -20.41 20.19
CA HIS A 75 1.56 -20.15 18.87
C HIS A 75 0.50 -19.57 17.93
N TYR A 76 0.82 -18.48 17.24
CA TYR A 76 -0.12 -17.78 16.34
C TYR A 76 0.22 -18.03 14.88
N GLN A 77 -0.82 -18.18 14.06
CA GLN A 77 -0.66 -18.31 12.61
C GLN A 77 -0.56 -16.94 11.95
N PRO A 78 0.17 -16.78 10.82
CA PRO A 78 0.25 -15.50 10.12
C PRO A 78 -1.10 -14.92 9.66
N SER A 79 -2.16 -15.74 9.58
CA SER A 79 -3.53 -15.31 9.29
C SER A 79 -4.25 -14.69 10.49
N GLU A 80 -3.87 -15.08 11.71
CA GLU A 80 -4.38 -14.54 12.98
C GLU A 80 -3.67 -13.24 13.36
N LEU A 81 -2.58 -12.89 12.66
CA LEU A 81 -1.79 -11.69 12.90
C LEU A 81 -2.09 -10.61 11.87
N ALA A 82 -2.26 -9.39 12.37
CA ALA A 82 -2.28 -8.17 11.58
C ALA A 82 -1.00 -7.40 11.87
N HIS A 83 -0.36 -6.88 10.81
CA HIS A 83 0.74 -5.94 11.00
C HIS A 83 0.16 -4.69 11.66
N VAL A 84 0.72 -4.30 12.80
CA VAL A 84 0.58 -2.91 13.24
C VAL A 84 1.49 -2.17 12.29
N ALA A 85 0.95 -1.24 11.49
CA ALA A 85 1.83 -0.30 10.83
C ALA A 85 2.57 0.40 11.97
N ASP A 86 3.81 0.00 12.21
CA ASP A 86 4.69 0.78 13.06
C ASP A 86 4.75 2.12 12.34
N GLU A 87 4.13 3.15 12.92
CA GLU A 87 4.28 4.52 12.45
C GLU A 87 5.78 4.89 12.34
N HIS A 88 6.64 4.11 13.01
CA HIS A 88 8.10 4.17 12.98
C HIS A 88 8.77 3.50 11.76
N GLU A 89 8.28 2.39 11.20
CA GLU A 89 9.00 1.70 10.10
C GLU A 89 8.99 2.51 8.79
N VAL A 90 8.07 3.47 8.67
CA VAL A 90 7.97 4.38 7.53
C VAL A 90 8.80 5.65 7.71
N LEU A 91 9.34 5.93 8.91
CA LEU A 91 10.09 7.15 9.20
C LEU A 91 11.60 7.01 8.97
N ASP A 92 12.16 5.80 9.01
CA ASP A 92 13.61 5.59 8.89
C ASP A 92 14.16 6.04 7.51
N ASP A 93 13.31 6.09 6.47
CA ASP A 93 13.66 6.56 5.13
C ASP A 93 13.12 7.99 4.82
N VAL A 94 12.67 8.73 5.84
CA VAL A 94 12.13 10.09 5.69
C VAL A 94 13.14 11.09 6.23
N TYR A 95 13.59 11.97 5.36
CA TYR A 95 14.58 12.99 5.68
C TYR A 95 13.98 14.38 5.50
N GLU A 96 14.35 15.31 6.38
CA GLU A 96 13.91 16.70 6.28
C GLU A 96 14.66 17.43 5.17
N VAL A 97 13.89 18.12 4.32
CA VAL A 97 14.40 18.92 3.20
C VAL A 97 14.63 20.35 3.68
N GLU A 98 15.86 20.85 3.53
CA GLU A 98 16.16 22.26 3.74
C GLU A 98 15.67 23.11 2.57
N ALA A 99 16.04 22.74 1.35
CA ALA A 99 15.63 23.43 0.13
C ALA A 99 15.80 22.56 -1.12
N VAL A 100 15.04 22.88 -2.16
CA VAL A 100 15.36 22.41 -3.52
C VAL A 100 16.36 23.41 -4.14
N VAL A 101 17.46 22.91 -4.67
CA VAL A 101 18.55 23.73 -5.24
C VAL A 101 18.44 23.82 -6.75
N ASP A 102 18.04 22.73 -7.40
CA ASP A 102 18.01 22.63 -8.85
C ASP A 102 16.90 21.70 -9.34
N HIS A 103 16.58 21.76 -10.64
CA HIS A 103 15.60 20.89 -11.28
C HIS A 103 16.07 20.45 -12.68
N LYS A 104 15.64 19.26 -13.11
CA LYS A 104 15.82 18.77 -14.48
C LYS A 104 14.54 18.11 -14.98
N LEU A 105 14.22 18.34 -16.25
CA LEU A 105 13.10 17.70 -16.94
C LEU A 105 13.63 16.52 -17.76
N ASP A 106 13.13 15.33 -17.48
CA ASP A 106 13.38 14.19 -18.35
C ASP A 106 12.47 14.30 -19.59
N GLN A 107 13.08 14.45 -20.77
CA GLN A 107 12.36 14.62 -22.03
C GLN A 107 11.60 13.36 -22.47
N GLN A 108 12.01 12.17 -22.01
CA GLN A 108 11.36 10.91 -22.39
C GLN A 108 10.09 10.67 -21.58
N THR A 109 10.16 10.91 -20.27
CA THR A 109 9.02 10.69 -19.35
C THR A 109 8.19 11.96 -19.10
N ASN A 110 8.70 13.12 -19.50
CA ASN A 110 8.15 14.45 -19.23
C ASN A 110 7.92 14.70 -17.73
N LYS A 111 8.81 14.17 -16.88
CA LYS A 111 8.76 14.28 -15.41
C LYS A 111 9.91 15.13 -14.89
N TYR A 112 9.64 15.93 -13.86
CA TYR A 112 10.66 16.69 -13.15
C TYR A 112 11.36 15.82 -12.09
N THR A 113 12.66 16.02 -11.97
CA THR A 113 13.46 15.58 -10.84
C THR A 113 14.18 16.77 -10.24
N TYR A 114 14.29 16.80 -8.92
CA TYR A 114 14.73 17.94 -8.15
C TYR A 114 15.98 17.58 -7.35
N LYS A 115 16.97 18.49 -7.30
CA LYS A 115 18.16 18.33 -6.48
C LYS A 115 17.86 18.85 -5.08
N VAL A 116 17.88 17.96 -4.10
CA VAL A 116 17.46 18.22 -2.72
C VAL A 116 18.69 18.53 -1.88
N LYS A 117 18.61 19.64 -1.12
CA LYS A 117 19.49 19.96 0.00
C LYS A 117 18.83 19.44 1.28
N TRP A 118 19.52 18.52 1.94
CA TRP A 118 19.03 17.88 3.16
C TRP A 118 19.39 18.72 4.39
N LEU A 119 18.45 18.86 5.31
CA LEU A 119 18.64 19.65 6.52
C LEU A 119 19.75 19.03 7.39
N ASN A 120 20.69 19.86 7.85
CA ASN A 120 21.86 19.46 8.64
C ASN A 120 22.91 18.61 7.89
N TYR A 121 22.84 18.51 6.56
CA TYR A 121 23.86 17.86 5.75
C TYR A 121 24.58 18.86 4.83
N ASP A 122 25.83 18.58 4.47
CA ASP A 122 26.61 19.38 3.53
C ASP A 122 26.09 19.24 2.08
N ASP A 123 26.40 20.21 1.22
CA ASP A 123 26.03 20.21 -0.21
C ASP A 123 26.55 18.99 -0.97
N SER A 124 27.60 18.35 -0.46
CA SER A 124 28.13 17.10 -0.98
C SER A 124 27.13 15.94 -0.93
N HIS A 125 26.14 16.00 -0.03
CA HIS A 125 25.11 14.96 0.15
C HIS A 125 23.85 15.24 -0.66
N ASN A 126 23.83 16.28 -1.49
CA ASN A 126 22.65 16.65 -2.27
C ASN A 126 22.36 15.58 -3.33
N THR A 127 21.15 15.01 -3.28
CA THR A 127 20.72 13.94 -4.20
C THR A 127 19.56 14.40 -5.09
N TRP A 128 19.36 13.71 -6.21
CA TRP A 128 18.24 13.96 -7.12
C TRP A 128 17.06 13.06 -6.77
N ALA A 129 15.91 13.67 -6.46
CA ALA A 129 14.68 12.97 -6.13
C ALA A 129 13.54 13.32 -7.12
N PRO A 130 12.69 12.36 -7.53
CA PRO A 130 11.51 12.66 -8.33
C PRO A 130 10.43 13.35 -7.48
N GLU A 131 9.51 14.08 -8.13
CA GLU A 131 8.37 14.74 -7.46
C GLU A 131 7.54 13.78 -6.58
N GLU A 132 7.42 12.52 -6.99
CA GLU A 132 6.68 11.46 -6.29
C GLU A 132 7.28 11.11 -4.92
N ASN A 133 8.55 11.45 -4.67
CA ASN A 133 9.25 11.15 -3.41
C ASN A 133 9.06 12.24 -2.33
N PHE A 134 8.39 13.34 -2.65
CA PHE A 134 8.18 14.44 -1.71
C PHE A 134 6.82 14.30 -1.01
N TYR A 135 6.84 14.23 0.32
CA TYR A 135 5.62 14.26 1.13
C TYR A 135 4.90 15.62 1.07
N SER A 136 5.64 16.71 0.83
CA SER A 136 5.11 18.06 0.76
C SER A 136 5.62 18.80 -0.46
N GLN A 137 4.69 19.39 -1.22
CA GLN A 137 4.98 20.22 -2.39
C GLN A 137 5.48 21.63 -2.04
N GLN A 138 5.52 22.00 -0.74
CA GLN A 138 5.91 23.34 -0.31
C GLN A 138 7.34 23.70 -0.72
N CYS A 139 8.28 22.78 -0.57
CA CYS A 139 9.68 23.01 -0.93
C CYS A 139 9.85 23.24 -2.45
N ILE A 140 9.12 22.48 -3.27
CA ILE A 140 9.11 22.62 -4.74
C ILE A 140 8.47 23.96 -5.13
N GLN A 141 7.33 24.33 -4.53
CA GLN A 141 6.65 25.60 -4.79
C GLN A 141 7.52 26.80 -4.43
N GLN A 142 8.18 26.76 -3.27
CA GLN A 142 9.13 27.80 -2.84
C GLN A 142 10.29 27.94 -3.82
N TYR A 143 10.81 26.82 -4.33
CA TYR A 143 11.85 26.82 -5.35
C TYR A 143 11.40 27.50 -6.64
N TRP A 144 10.26 27.11 -7.21
CA TRP A 144 9.70 27.72 -8.43
C TRP A 144 9.42 29.21 -8.24
N LYS A 145 8.89 29.59 -7.07
CA LYS A 145 8.68 31.00 -6.69
C LYS A 145 10.01 31.77 -6.62
N ARG A 146 11.08 31.16 -6.12
CA ARG A 146 12.41 31.78 -6.03
C ARG A 146 13.05 32.00 -7.40
N ILE A 147 12.89 31.07 -8.34
CA ILE A 147 13.43 31.19 -9.70
C ILE A 147 12.51 31.98 -10.65
N GLY A 148 11.29 32.30 -10.24
CA GLY A 148 10.33 33.08 -11.03
C GLY A 148 9.81 32.35 -12.28
N GLN A 149 9.86 31.02 -12.29
CA GLN A 149 9.40 30.18 -13.40
C GLN A 149 8.24 29.31 -12.94
N GLU A 150 7.45 28.82 -13.90
CA GLU A 150 6.42 27.81 -13.65
C GLU A 150 6.82 26.46 -14.26
N PRO A 151 6.55 25.34 -13.57
CA PRO A 151 6.78 24.02 -14.14
C PRO A 151 5.93 23.83 -15.40
N ARG A 152 6.54 23.26 -16.44
CA ARG A 152 5.87 22.91 -17.69
C ARG A 152 4.97 21.69 -17.45
N VAL A 153 3.74 21.93 -17.00
CA VAL A 153 2.76 20.88 -16.83
C VAL A 153 2.02 20.66 -18.15
N GLU A 154 2.26 19.52 -18.82
CA GLU A 154 1.46 19.10 -19.96
C GLU A 154 0.03 18.85 -19.45
N LYS A 155 -0.89 19.78 -19.73
CA LYS A 155 -2.31 19.63 -19.38
C LYS A 155 -2.85 18.40 -20.12
N LYS A 156 -2.90 17.24 -19.46
CA LYS A 156 -3.68 16.10 -19.93
C LYS A 156 -5.11 16.60 -20.12
N ARG A 157 -5.50 16.82 -21.38
CA ARG A 157 -6.88 17.13 -21.76
C ARG A 157 -7.75 16.00 -21.21
N ARG A 158 -8.47 16.25 -20.12
CA ARG A 158 -9.55 15.36 -19.66
C ARG A 158 -10.55 15.27 -20.81
N GLN A 159 -10.43 14.25 -21.66
CA GLN A 159 -11.52 13.86 -22.54
C GLN A 159 -12.66 13.38 -21.64
N LYS A 160 -13.61 14.28 -21.37
CA LYS A 160 -14.90 13.94 -20.78
C LYS A 160 -15.59 12.97 -21.76
N GLN A 161 -15.43 11.67 -21.56
CA GLN A 161 -16.27 10.66 -22.19
C GLN A 161 -17.68 10.78 -21.61
N TYR A 162 -18.50 11.61 -22.26
CA TYR A 162 -19.93 11.66 -22.01
C TYR A 162 -20.57 10.46 -22.71
N ASN A 163 -20.86 9.39 -21.97
CA ASN A 163 -21.62 8.23 -22.47
C ASN A 163 -23.08 8.64 -22.75
N LYS A 164 -23.34 9.22 -23.92
CA LYS A 164 -24.67 9.30 -24.53
C LYS A 164 -24.96 7.98 -25.24
N LYS A 165 -25.47 6.96 -24.54
CA LYS A 165 -26.09 5.77 -25.17
C LYS A 165 -26.90 4.92 -24.18
N SER A 166 -28.13 5.37 -23.89
CA SER A 166 -29.27 4.46 -23.64
C SER A 166 -30.59 5.23 -23.64
N ASN A 167 -30.94 5.84 -24.78
CA ASN A 167 -32.33 6.23 -25.01
C ASN A 167 -32.70 5.98 -26.46
N LYS A 168 -32.93 4.70 -26.81
CA LYS A 168 -33.69 4.34 -28.01
C LYS A 168 -34.25 2.93 -27.86
N LYS A 169 -35.58 2.84 -28.02
CA LYS A 169 -36.43 1.64 -28.18
C LYS A 169 -36.71 0.81 -26.94
N ARG A 170 -37.79 1.16 -26.24
CA ARG A 170 -39.00 0.31 -26.13
C ARG A 170 -40.25 1.21 -26.05
N ARG A 171 -40.72 1.71 -27.21
CA ARG A 171 -42.13 2.09 -27.40
C ARG A 171 -42.85 0.83 -27.90
N GLY A 172 -44.08 0.67 -27.43
CA GLY A 172 -44.79 -0.59 -27.31
C GLY A 172 -45.11 -1.33 -28.60
N ASN A 173 -45.49 -2.59 -28.42
CA ASN A 173 -46.60 -3.13 -29.20
C ASN A 173 -47.48 -3.96 -28.28
N SER A 174 -48.67 -3.42 -28.00
CA SER A 174 -49.83 -4.14 -27.53
C SER A 174 -50.29 -5.12 -28.60
N ASN A 175 -50.58 -6.36 -28.24
CA ASN A 175 -51.59 -7.13 -28.95
C ASN A 175 -52.38 -7.98 -27.95
N THR A 176 -53.69 -7.88 -28.14
CA THR A 176 -54.87 -8.44 -27.49
C THR A 176 -55.02 -9.96 -27.63
N SER A 177 -55.61 -10.59 -26.59
CA SER A 177 -56.74 -11.57 -26.60
C SER A 177 -56.81 -12.18 -25.18
N LYS A 178 -57.87 -12.06 -24.35
CA LYS A 178 -59.15 -12.80 -24.38
C LYS A 178 -58.92 -14.28 -24.72
N ASP A 179 -59.21 -15.26 -23.88
CA ASP A 179 -60.47 -15.60 -23.21
C ASP A 179 -60.15 -16.48 -21.97
N ALA A 180 -60.93 -16.36 -20.88
CA ALA A 180 -61.91 -17.35 -20.40
C ALA A 180 -61.31 -18.68 -19.93
#